data_AF-A0AAE9XK54-F1
#
_entry.id   AF-A0AAE9XK54-F1
#
_cell.length_a   1.000
_cell.length_b   1.000
_cell.length_c   1.000
_cell.angle_alpha   90.00
_cell.angle_beta   90.00
_cell.angle_gamma   90.00
#
_symmetry.space_group_name_H-M   'P 1'
#
loop_
_entity.id
_entity.type
_entity.pdbx_description
1 polymer ?
#
loop_
_entity_poly.entity_id
_entity_poly.type
_entity_poly.pdbx_seq_one_letter_code
_entity_poly.pdbx_strand_id
1 'polypeptide(L)' 'MKKQWISVWQDFVGVNDLIKAFILASIPTLLGYFLANDTNTTQQLFFGLAGAVIGFLLNTFLIKPKRIVIIGEKQEDSL' A
#
# COMPACT_ATOMS: atom_id res chain seq x y z
N MET A 1 -2.06 0.47 22.23
CA MET A 1 -1.29 -0.39 21.31
C MET A 1 -0.01 0.36 20.90
N LYS A 2 1.18 -0.20 21.13
CA LYS A 2 2.45 0.43 20.69
C LYS A 2 2.46 0.52 19.16
N LYS A 3 2.74 1.70 18.60
CA LYS A 3 2.95 1.85 17.14
C LYS A 3 4.29 1.21 16.80
N GLN A 4 4.26 0.02 16.23
CA GLN A 4 5.45 -0.62 15.68
C GLN A 4 5.66 -0.10 14.26
N TRP A 5 6.83 0.49 14.04
CA TRP A 5 7.30 0.97 12.76
C TRP A 5 8.38 0.01 12.28
N ILE A 6 8.29 -0.42 11.03
CA ILE A 6 9.27 -1.28 10.39
C ILE A 6 9.98 -0.47 9.31
N SER A 7 11.31 -0.57 9.24
CA SER A 7 12.08 0.05 8.16
C SER A 7 11.97 -0.84 6.93
N VAL A 8 11.30 -0.35 5.89
CA VAL A 8 11.14 -1.04 4.62
C VAL A 8 11.77 -0.16 3.57
N TRP A 9 12.83 -0.64 2.90
CA TRP A 9 13.50 0.11 1.83
C TRP A 9 13.88 1.56 2.23
N GLN A 10 14.46 1.72 3.43
CA GLN A 10 14.83 3.03 4.02
C GLN A 10 13.66 3.97 4.37
N ASP A 11 12.40 3.54 4.25
CA ASP A 11 11.23 4.29 4.73
C ASP A 11 10.63 3.67 6.01
N PHE A 12 10.12 4.52 6.90
CA PHE A 12 9.47 4.09 8.14
C PHE A 12 7.98 3.90 7.88
N VAL A 13 7.56 2.63 7.77
CA VAL A 13 6.16 2.28 7.51
C VAL A 13 5.54 1.71 8.78
N GLY A 14 4.32 2.16 9.10
CA GLY A 14 3.56 1.58 10.20
C GLY A 14 3.11 0.16 9.83
N VAL A 15 3.41 -0.83 10.66
CA VAL A 15 3.08 -2.25 10.39
C VAL A 15 1.58 -2.43 10.11
N ASN A 16 0.72 -1.71 10.85
CA ASN A 16 -0.72 -1.76 10.65
C ASN A 16 -1.17 -1.25 9.28
N ASP A 17 -0.50 -0.22 8.75
CA ASP A 17 -0.84 0.36 7.45
C ASP A 17 -0.31 -0.52 6.32
N LEU A 18 0.85 -1.15 6.53
CA LEU A 18 1.42 -2.15 5.62
C LEU A 18 0.51 -3.39 5.49
N ILE A 19 0.03 -3.95 6.60
CA ILE A 19 -0.86 -5.11 6.58
C ILE A 19 -2.18 -4.77 5.86
N LYS A 20 -2.76 -3.60 6.15
CA LYS A 20 -3.97 -3.12 5.44
C LYS A 20 -3.71 -2.98 3.94
N ALA A 21 -2.56 -2.42 3.56
CA ALA A 21 -2.19 -2.27 2.15
C ALA A 21 -2.12 -3.63 1.44
N PHE A 22 -1.47 -4.59 2.09
CA PHE A 22 -1.29 -5.93 1.54
C PHE A 22 -2.62 -6.65 1.33
N ILE A 23 -3.50 -6.61 2.34
CA ILE A 23 -4.84 -7.21 2.27
C ILE A 23 -5.66 -6.54 1.16
N LEU A 24 -5.66 -5.20 1.12
CA LEU A 24 -6.46 -4.45 0.16
C LEU A 24 -6.01 -4.64 -1.29
N ALA A 25 -4.72 -4.92 -1.53
CA ALA A 25 -4.21 -5.26 -2.85
C ALA A 25 -4.46 -6.73 -3.21
N SER A 26 -4.31 -7.65 -2.23
CA SER A 26 -4.41 -9.09 -2.47
C SER A 26 -5.84 -9.53 -2.79
N ILE A 27 -6.85 -8.96 -2.12
CA ILE A 27 -8.27 -9.30 -2.34
C ILE A 27 -8.69 -9.10 -3.80
N PRO A 28 -8.58 -7.91 -4.41
CA PRO A 28 -8.98 -7.69 -5.80
C PRO A 28 -8.09 -8.45 -6.79
N THR A 29 -6.81 -8.71 -6.47
CA THR A 29 -5.93 -9.56 -7.29
C THR A 29 -6.46 -11.00 -7.36
N LEU A 30 -6.80 -11.59 -6.21
CA LEU A 30 -7.36 -12.94 -6.11
C LEU A 30 -8.74 -13.02 -6.76
N LEU A 31 -9.61 -12.03 -6.52
CA LEU A 31 -10.92 -11.97 -7.15
C LEU A 31 -10.81 -11.85 -8.68
N GLY A 32 -9.89 -11.02 -9.17
CA GLY A 32 -9.61 -10.91 -10.60
C GLY A 32 -9.16 -12.25 -11.19
N TYR A 33 -8.23 -12.93 -10.54
CA TYR A 33 -7.77 -14.25 -10.95
C TYR A 33 -8.90 -15.29 -11.03
N PHE A 34 -9.76 -15.37 -10.01
CA PHE A 34 -10.88 -16.34 -9.99
C PHE A 34 -12.03 -15.99 -10.94
N LEU A 35 -12.19 -14.72 -11.31
CA LEU A 35 -13.18 -14.30 -12.31
C LEU A 35 -12.75 -14.63 -13.75
N ALA A 36 -11.47 -14.93 -13.95
CA ALA A 36 -10.95 -15.25 -15.27
C ALA A 36 -11.34 -16.67 -15.68
N ASN A 37 -11.50 -16.86 -17.00
CA ASN A 37 -11.89 -18.15 -17.54
C ASN A 37 -10.74 -19.17 -17.42
N ASP A 38 -11.02 -20.33 -16.82
CA ASP A 38 -10.01 -21.34 -16.50
C ASP A 38 -9.35 -21.99 -17.72
N THR A 39 -9.94 -21.82 -18.91
CA THR A 39 -9.44 -22.42 -20.14
C THR A 39 -8.22 -21.71 -20.72
N ASN A 40 -7.96 -20.45 -20.33
CA ASN A 40 -6.84 -19.65 -20.84
C ASN A 40 -6.02 -19.06 -19.70
N THR A 41 -4.86 -19.64 -19.43
CA THR A 41 -3.88 -19.16 -18.43
C THR A 41 -3.45 -17.70 -18.64
N THR A 42 -3.39 -17.26 -19.90
CA THR A 42 -3.08 -15.85 -20.23
C THR A 42 -4.17 -14.91 -19.72
N GLN A 43 -5.45 -15.30 -19.80
CA GLN A 43 -6.55 -14.49 -19.30
C GLN A 43 -6.52 -14.38 -17.77
N GLN A 44 -6.24 -15.47 -17.06
CA GLN A 44 -6.05 -15.47 -15.61
C GLN A 44 -4.97 -14.48 -15.16
N LEU A 45 -3.84 -14.41 -15.88
CA LEU A 45 -2.78 -13.43 -15.60
C LEU A 45 -3.26 -11.99 -15.81
N PHE A 46 -3.90 -11.69 -16.93
CA PHE A 46 -4.37 -10.33 -17.23
C PHE A 46 -5.44 -9.85 -16.24
N PHE A 47 -6.39 -10.70 -15.88
CA PHE A 47 -7.41 -10.36 -14.89
C PHE A 47 -6.86 -10.24 -13.48
N GLY A 48 -5.93 -11.12 -13.07
CA GLY A 48 -5.23 -11.00 -11.80
C GLY A 48 -4.42 -9.70 -11.72
N LEU A 49 -3.69 -9.36 -12.78
CA LEU A 49 -2.92 -8.11 -12.87
C LEU A 49 -3.83 -6.89 -12.86
N ALA A 50 -4.94 -6.90 -13.61
CA ALA A 50 -5.93 -5.83 -13.58
C ALA A 50 -6.50 -5.64 -12.17
N GLY A 51 -6.81 -6.75 -11.48
CA GLY A 51 -7.21 -6.74 -10.07
C GLY A 51 -6.16 -6.12 -9.15
N ALA A 52 -4.88 -6.43 -9.36
CA ALA A 52 -3.78 -5.83 -8.61
C ALA A 52 -3.67 -4.32 -8.83
N VAL A 53 -3.81 -3.86 -10.07
CA VAL A 53 -3.81 -2.42 -10.40
C VAL A 53 -4.98 -1.71 -9.71
N ILE A 54 -6.18 -2.31 -9.74
CA ILE A 54 -7.35 -1.75 -9.04
C ILE A 54 -7.10 -1.70 -7.53
N GLY A 55 -6.56 -2.76 -6.93
CA GLY A 55 -6.20 -2.81 -5.51
C GLY A 55 -5.15 -1.76 -5.12
N PHE A 56 -4.19 -1.51 -6.00
CA PHE A 56 -3.19 -0.46 -5.82
C PHE A 56 -3.79 0.95 -5.89
N LEU A 57 -4.70 1.19 -6.83
CA LEU A 57 -5.43 2.46 -6.91
C LEU A 57 -6.26 2.69 -5.65
N LEU A 58 -7.00 1.68 -5.18
CA LEU A 58 -7.75 1.76 -3.93
C LEU A 58 -6.86 2.06 -2.73
N ASN A 59 -5.68 1.43 -2.64
CA ASN A 59 -4.70 1.73 -1.61
C ASN A 59 -4.24 3.18 -1.62
N THR A 60 -4.04 3.75 -2.81
CA THR A 60 -3.62 5.16 -2.97
C THR A 60 -4.66 6.12 -2.39
N PHE A 61 -5.96 5.80 -2.50
CA PHE A 61 -7.03 6.63 -1.93
C PHE A 61 -7.26 6.38 -0.43
N LEU A 62 -7.18 5.12 0.03
CA LEU A 62 -7.44 4.78 1.43
C LEU A 62 -6.27 5.10 2.36
N ILE A 63 -5.03 4.85 1.92
CA ILE A 63 -3.83 5.04 2.73
C ILE A 63 -3.27 6.43 2.42
N LYS A 64 -3.85 7.45 3.06
CA LYS A 64 -3.32 8.81 2.96
C LYS A 64 -1.98 8.93 3.70
N PRO A 65 -0.98 9.61 3.11
CA PRO A 65 0.28 9.86 3.78
C PRO A 65 0.06 10.70 5.04
N LYS A 66 0.43 10.18 6.20
CA LYS A 66 0.32 10.85 7.51
C LYS A 66 1.40 11.92 7.75
N ARG A 67 1.98 12.50 6.70
CA ARG A 67 3.10 13.44 6.84
C ARG A 67 2.62 14.79 7.34
N ILE A 68 2.69 14.98 8.67
CA ILE A 68 2.76 16.31 9.28
C ILE A 68 4.23 16.71 9.19
N VAL A 69 4.61 17.41 8.12
CA VAL A 69 5.97 17.96 8.01
C VAL A 69 6.00 19.25 8.82
N ILE A 70 6.39 19.15 10.08
CA ILE A 70 6.74 20.34 10.86
C ILE A 70 8.15 20.71 10.45
N ILE A 71 8.28 21.67 9.54
CA ILE A 71 9.57 22.30 9.23
C ILE A 71 9.91 23.12 10.47
N GLY A 72 10.79 22.59 11.33
CA GLY A 72 11.27 23.32 12.48
C GLY A 72 11.97 24.59 12.00
N GLU A 73 11.46 25.75 12.42
CA GLU A 73 12.23 26.97 12.35
C GLU A 73 13.55 26.72 13.08
N LYS A 74 14.64 27.08 12.41
CA LYS A 74 16.01 27.01 12.92
C LYS A 74 16.05 27.77 14.25
N GLN A 75 16.33 27.07 15.36
CA GLN A 75 16.72 27.75 16.59
C GLN A 75 18.11 28.36 16.36
N GLU A 76 18.12 29.68 16.17
CA GLU A 76 19.33 30.49 16.18
C GLU A 76 19.70 30.71 17.65
N ASP A 77 20.50 29.79 18.18
CA ASP A 77 21.20 29.99 19.45
C ASP A 77 22.22 31.13 19.24
N SER A 78 21.78 32.37 19.42
CA SER A 78 22.65 33.53 19.53
C SER A 78 22.45 34.21 20.88
N LEU A 79 23.36 33.82 21.79
CA LEU A 79 23.92 34.55 22.94
C LEU A 79 23.05 34.76 24.18
#